data_AF-H8Z7R0-F1
#
_entry.id   AF-H8Z7R0-F1
#
_cell.length_a   1.000
_cell.length_b   1.000
_cell.length_c   1.000
_cell.angle_alpha   90.00
_cell.angle_beta   90.00
_cell.angle_gamma   90.00
#
_symmetry.space_group_name_H-M   'P 1'
#
loop_
_entity.id
_entity.type
_entity.pdbx_description
1 polymer ?
#
loop_
_entity_poly.entity_id
_entity_poly.type
_entity_poly.pdbx_seq_one_letter_code
_entity_poly.pdbx_strand_id
1 'polypeptide(L)'
;MTQFFLLLALAALALVNLLLSLIPTGPSPSSARRSKLAVKRRRPMLNALELQCLGLLEQLLGDQRRVQAQMPLYRLIGPAPGVSARRARRWLAEVGALSVDLAVLSADGSEPLCAVLLTAGGKRPRRVRREQARIQSLCKQADLPVLTLSGAEQDAPETLKARLEELIWPLEECLVTSPPVASEDEDALLAGLAAAMRDRSVDKRPSGR
;
A
#
# COMPACT_ATOMS: atom_id res chain seq x y z
N MET A 1 -25.72 -13.08 -72.19
CA MET A 1 -24.41 -12.52 -71.77
C MET A 1 -24.38 -12.19 -70.28
N THR A 2 -25.32 -11.42 -69.71
CA THR A 2 -25.32 -11.00 -68.29
C THR A 2 -25.34 -12.16 -67.28
N GLN A 3 -26.12 -13.21 -67.51
CA GLN A 3 -26.19 -14.39 -66.64
C GLN A 3 -24.85 -15.15 -66.54
N PHE A 4 -24.07 -15.17 -67.62
CA PHE A 4 -22.74 -15.82 -67.64
C PHE A 4 -21.75 -15.09 -66.73
N PHE A 5 -21.72 -13.75 -66.77
CA PHE A 5 -20.86 -12.95 -65.88
C PHE A 5 -21.27 -13.08 -64.42
N LEU A 6 -22.58 -13.21 -64.13
CA LEU A 6 -23.08 -13.38 -62.78
C LEU A 6 -22.64 -14.72 -62.18
N LEU A 7 -22.73 -15.80 -62.95
CA LEU A 7 -22.24 -17.12 -62.52
C LEU A 7 -20.72 -17.15 -62.34
N LEU A 8 -19.97 -16.49 -63.24
CA LEU A 8 -18.51 -16.38 -63.13
C LEU A 8 -18.10 -15.62 -61.86
N ALA A 9 -18.78 -14.52 -61.55
CA ALA A 9 -18.51 -13.73 -60.36
C ALA A 9 -18.80 -14.51 -59.07
N LEU A 10 -19.91 -15.27 -59.04
CA LEU A 10 -20.26 -16.13 -57.91
C LEU A 10 -19.24 -17.25 -57.69
N ALA A 11 -18.79 -17.89 -58.78
CA ALA A 11 -17.77 -18.93 -58.72
C ALA A 11 -16.42 -18.39 -58.21
N ALA A 12 -16.00 -17.22 -58.69
CA ALA A 12 -14.79 -16.55 -58.23
C ALA A 12 -14.86 -16.18 -56.74
N LEU A 13 -16.00 -15.67 -56.28
CA LEU A 13 -16.20 -15.32 -54.87
C LEU A 13 -16.14 -16.55 -53.96
N ALA A 14 -16.77 -17.66 -54.37
CA ALA A 14 -16.73 -18.92 -53.64
C ALA A 14 -15.30 -19.48 -53.55
N LEU A 15 -14.53 -19.38 -54.63
CA LEU A 15 -13.13 -19.81 -54.68
C LEU A 15 -12.24 -19.00 -53.73
N VAL A 16 -12.43 -17.67 -53.69
CA VAL A 16 -11.68 -16.78 -52.78
C VAL A 16 -12.00 -17.09 -51.32
N ASN A 17 -13.28 -17.33 -51.00
CA ASN A 17 -13.68 -17.69 -49.63
C ASN A 17 -13.11 -19.05 -49.20
N LEU A 18 -13.05 -20.01 -50.13
CA LEU A 18 -12.41 -21.31 -49.90
C LEU A 18 -10.88 -21.15 -49.69
N LEU A 19 -10.23 -20.31 -50.47
CA LEU A 19 -8.80 -20.01 -50.32
C LEU A 19 -8.51 -19.33 -48.98
N LEU A 20 -9.36 -18.40 -48.54
CA LEU A 20 -9.24 -17.72 -47.25
C LEU A 20 -9.46 -18.66 -46.07
N SER A 21 -10.33 -19.66 -46.18
CA SER A 21 -10.56 -20.65 -45.11
C SER A 21 -9.42 -21.67 -44.98
N LEU A 22 -8.64 -21.86 -46.06
CA LEU A 22 -7.42 -22.67 -46.05
C LEU A 22 -6.22 -21.95 -45.42
N ILE A 23 -6.30 -20.63 -45.22
CA ILE A 23 -5.31 -19.90 -44.42
C ILE A 23 -5.64 -20.16 -42.94
N PRO A 24 -4.80 -20.88 -42.18
CA PRO A 24 -5.03 -21.08 -40.76
C PRO A 24 -4.93 -19.72 -40.04
N THR A 25 -6.08 -19.11 -39.75
CA THR A 25 -6.21 -17.91 -38.88
C THR A 25 -6.06 -18.25 -37.40
N GLY A 26 -5.40 -19.37 -37.10
CA GLY A 26 -5.04 -19.76 -35.75
C GLY A 26 -3.81 -18.96 -35.30
N PRO A 27 -3.79 -18.44 -34.06
CA PRO A 27 -2.59 -17.82 -33.51
C PRO A 27 -1.45 -18.83 -33.53
N SER A 28 -0.37 -18.50 -34.25
CA SER A 28 0.85 -19.31 -34.34
C SER A 28 1.35 -19.68 -32.94
N PRO A 29 1.50 -20.97 -32.60
CA PRO A 29 1.94 -21.41 -31.27
C PRO A 29 3.45 -21.25 -31.01
N SER A 30 4.20 -20.51 -31.84
CA SER A 30 5.66 -20.43 -31.78
C SER A 30 6.25 -19.34 -30.88
N SER A 31 5.46 -18.69 -30.00
CA SER A 31 5.98 -17.75 -28.97
C SER A 31 5.68 -18.15 -27.52
N ALA A 32 5.18 -19.37 -27.29
CA ALA A 32 4.81 -19.85 -25.95
C ALA A 32 5.95 -20.57 -25.21
N ARG A 33 7.08 -19.87 -24.98
CA ARG A 33 7.89 -20.07 -23.76
C ARG A 33 7.42 -19.17 -22.62
N ARG A 34 6.11 -18.85 -22.58
CA ARG A 34 5.45 -18.34 -21.38
C ARG A 34 5.22 -19.53 -20.47
N SER A 35 5.98 -19.59 -19.39
CA SER A 35 5.72 -20.46 -18.25
C SER A 35 4.21 -20.45 -17.95
N LYS A 36 3.55 -21.59 -18.10
CA LYS A 36 2.17 -21.79 -17.64
C LYS A 36 2.19 -21.83 -16.11
N LEU A 37 2.47 -20.70 -15.47
CA LEU A 37 2.16 -20.50 -14.06
C LEU A 37 0.64 -20.55 -13.96
N ALA A 38 0.12 -21.67 -13.46
CA ALA A 38 -1.30 -21.83 -13.20
C ALA A 38 -1.72 -20.75 -12.17
N VAL A 39 -2.30 -19.66 -12.65
CA VAL A 39 -2.81 -18.59 -11.79
C VAL A 39 -4.09 -19.09 -11.13
N LYS A 40 -4.02 -19.42 -9.85
CA LYS A 40 -5.20 -19.67 -9.03
C LYS A 40 -5.69 -18.35 -8.45
N ARG A 41 -7.00 -18.09 -8.53
CA ARG A 41 -7.64 -16.99 -7.81
C ARG A 41 -7.29 -17.13 -6.33
N ARG A 42 -6.65 -16.10 -5.76
CA ARG A 42 -6.37 -16.06 -4.32
C ARG A 42 -7.69 -15.95 -3.58
N ARG A 43 -7.75 -16.58 -2.40
CA ARG A 43 -8.87 -16.41 -1.45
C ARG A 43 -9.06 -14.91 -1.16
N PRO A 44 -10.27 -14.47 -0.77
CA PRO A 44 -10.46 -13.08 -0.34
C PRO A 44 -9.38 -12.73 0.69
N MET A 45 -8.71 -11.60 0.47
CA MET A 45 -7.59 -11.21 1.34
C MET A 45 -8.10 -10.97 2.76
N LEU A 46 -9.34 -10.48 2.90
CA LEU A 46 -9.97 -10.18 4.17
C LEU A 46 -11.05 -11.20 4.55
N ASN A 47 -11.13 -11.52 5.84
CA ASN A 47 -12.23 -12.28 6.41
C ASN A 47 -13.51 -11.41 6.52
N ALA A 48 -14.69 -12.02 6.65
CA ALA A 48 -15.96 -11.32 6.84
C ALA A 48 -15.94 -10.35 8.03
N LEU A 49 -15.30 -10.77 9.13
CA LEU A 49 -15.12 -9.93 10.32
C LEU A 49 -14.21 -8.72 10.03
N GLU A 50 -13.10 -8.93 9.30
CA GLU A 50 -12.19 -7.84 8.91
C GLU A 50 -12.89 -6.82 8.00
N LEU A 51 -13.72 -7.30 7.05
CA LEU A 51 -14.51 -6.44 6.18
C LEU A 51 -15.57 -5.65 6.94
N GLN A 52 -16.25 -6.28 7.91
CA GLN A 52 -17.22 -5.58 8.77
C GLN A 52 -16.53 -4.52 9.63
N CYS A 53 -15.42 -4.86 10.28
CA CYS A 53 -14.66 -3.90 11.07
C CYS A 53 -14.11 -2.75 10.22
N LEU A 54 -13.61 -3.04 9.01
CA LEU A 54 -13.16 -2.00 8.07
C LEU A 54 -14.30 -1.02 7.77
N GLY A 55 -15.46 -1.52 7.35
CA GLY A 55 -16.61 -0.67 7.03
C GLY A 55 -17.11 0.14 8.23
N LEU A 56 -17.13 -0.43 9.43
CA LEU A 56 -17.48 0.29 10.65
C LEU A 56 -16.47 1.40 10.97
N LEU A 57 -15.16 1.12 10.87
CA LEU A 57 -14.14 2.12 11.13
C LEU A 57 -14.18 3.26 10.10
N GLU A 58 -14.36 2.95 8.81
CA GLU A 58 -14.50 3.96 7.76
C GLU A 58 -15.73 4.86 8.00
N GLN A 59 -16.87 4.28 8.41
CA GLN A 59 -18.07 5.05 8.76
C GLN A 59 -17.88 5.94 9.98
N LEU A 60 -17.18 5.45 11.01
CA LEU A 60 -16.98 6.19 12.27
C LEU A 60 -15.96 7.33 12.13
N LEU A 61 -14.91 7.11 11.35
CA LEU A 61 -13.81 8.06 11.19
C LEU A 61 -14.07 9.10 10.08
N GLY A 62 -14.94 8.79 9.13
CA GLY A 62 -15.25 9.66 8.00
C GLY A 62 -14.03 9.98 7.14
N ASP A 63 -14.06 11.12 6.43
CA ASP A 63 -13.01 11.51 5.47
C ASP A 63 -11.72 12.04 6.12
N GLN A 64 -11.73 12.27 7.44
CA GLN A 64 -10.59 12.85 8.15
C GLN A 64 -9.45 11.85 8.37
N ARG A 65 -9.72 10.55 8.26
CA ARG A 65 -8.73 9.50 8.53
C ARG A 65 -8.91 8.35 7.55
N ARG A 66 -7.83 7.66 7.23
CA ARG A 66 -7.86 6.51 6.32
C ARG A 66 -7.67 5.21 7.09
N VAL A 67 -8.45 4.20 6.76
CA VAL A 67 -8.28 2.86 7.31
C VAL A 67 -7.69 1.96 6.23
N GLN A 68 -6.60 1.26 6.55
CA GLN A 68 -5.98 0.30 5.63
C GLN A 68 -5.92 -1.09 6.27
N ALA A 69 -6.32 -2.10 5.53
CA ALA A 69 -6.28 -3.48 5.98
C ALA A 69 -4.95 -4.17 5.66
N GLN A 70 -4.56 -5.13 6.52
CA GLN A 70 -3.35 -5.95 6.36
C GLN A 70 -2.06 -5.15 6.16
N MET A 71 -1.93 -4.05 6.90
CA MET A 71 -0.74 -3.21 6.80
C MET A 71 0.48 -3.96 7.38
N PRO A 72 1.59 -4.08 6.62
CA PRO A 72 2.83 -4.61 7.17
C PRO A 72 3.37 -3.73 8.29
N LEU A 73 3.82 -4.34 9.39
CA LEU A 73 4.23 -3.61 10.58
C LEU A 73 5.42 -2.66 10.32
N TYR A 74 6.31 -3.02 9.40
CA TYR A 74 7.46 -2.16 9.02
C TYR A 74 7.06 -0.86 8.32
N ARG A 75 5.80 -0.71 7.89
CA ARG A 75 5.26 0.55 7.38
C ARG A 75 4.70 1.46 8.49
N LEU A 76 4.39 0.89 9.64
CA LEU A 76 3.80 1.60 10.77
C LEU A 76 4.85 2.07 11.77
N ILE A 77 5.91 1.27 11.94
CA ILE A 77 6.99 1.56 12.87
C ILE A 77 8.33 1.47 12.15
N GLY A 78 9.30 2.24 12.61
CA GLY A 78 10.67 2.26 12.07
C GLY A 78 11.70 1.98 13.16
N PRO A 79 12.95 1.63 12.77
CA PRO A 79 14.05 1.56 13.72
C PRO A 79 14.33 2.95 14.29
N ALA A 80 14.68 3.01 15.58
CA ALA A 80 15.08 4.25 16.24
C ALA A 80 16.26 4.93 15.51
N PRO A 81 16.37 6.27 15.59
CA PRO A 81 17.50 6.99 15.04
C PRO A 81 18.82 6.50 15.68
N GLY A 82 19.90 6.48 14.89
CA GLY A 82 21.22 6.02 15.34
C GLY A 82 21.44 4.50 15.31
N VAL A 83 20.46 3.70 14.88
CA VAL A 83 20.63 2.26 14.67
C VAL A 83 21.48 2.00 13.43
N SER A 84 22.50 1.14 13.56
CA SER A 84 23.37 0.79 12.42
C SER A 84 22.58 0.08 11.30
N ALA A 85 22.99 0.30 10.05
CA ALA A 85 22.33 -0.30 8.88
C ALA A 85 22.20 -1.83 8.98
N ARG A 86 23.18 -2.51 9.58
CA ARG A 86 23.12 -3.97 9.80
C ARG A 86 22.02 -4.38 10.79
N ARG A 87 21.86 -3.63 11.89
CA ARG A 87 20.80 -3.86 12.87
C ARG A 87 19.42 -3.51 12.30
N ALA A 88 19.32 -2.40 11.57
CA ALA A 88 18.10 -2.02 10.86
C ALA A 88 17.65 -3.10 9.87
N ARG A 89 18.56 -3.66 9.06
CA ARG A 89 18.24 -4.75 8.12
C ARG A 89 17.76 -6.02 8.83
N ARG A 90 18.38 -6.40 9.96
CA ARG A 90 17.92 -7.55 10.76
C ARG A 90 16.53 -7.33 11.32
N TRP A 91 16.29 -6.15 11.90
CA TRP A 91 14.98 -5.75 12.39
C TRP A 91 13.92 -5.81 11.28
N LEU A 92 14.24 -5.29 10.09
CA LEU A 92 13.32 -5.31 8.94
C LEU A 92 13.01 -6.73 8.46
N ALA A 93 13.99 -7.65 8.52
CA ALA A 93 13.76 -9.06 8.21
C ALA A 93 12.85 -9.75 9.26
N GLU A 94 12.95 -9.35 10.52
CA GLU A 94 12.10 -9.89 11.60
C GLU A 94 10.67 -9.33 11.55
N VAL A 95 10.53 -8.04 11.24
CA VAL A 95 9.24 -7.33 11.19
C VAL A 95 8.55 -7.48 9.84
N GLY A 96 9.29 -7.75 8.77
CA GLY A 96 8.76 -7.89 7.40
C GLY A 96 7.71 -8.99 7.22
N ALA A 97 7.68 -9.97 8.13
CA ALA A 97 6.68 -11.04 8.15
C ALA A 97 5.46 -10.73 9.01
N LEU A 98 5.45 -9.61 9.74
CA LEU A 98 4.37 -9.21 10.65
C LEU A 98 3.48 -8.17 9.96
N SER A 99 2.18 -8.34 10.11
CA SER A 99 1.15 -7.41 9.65
C SER A 99 0.10 -7.20 10.73
N VAL A 100 -0.43 -5.99 10.83
CA VAL A 100 -1.62 -5.70 11.63
C VAL A 100 -2.88 -5.98 10.82
N ASP A 101 -3.99 -6.25 11.49
CA ASP A 101 -5.24 -6.57 10.80
C ASP A 101 -5.80 -5.32 10.11
N LEU A 102 -5.85 -4.18 10.81
CA LEU A 102 -6.19 -2.87 10.26
C LEU A 102 -5.25 -1.80 10.85
N ALA A 103 -5.03 -0.71 10.13
CA ALA A 103 -4.29 0.47 10.57
C ALA A 103 -5.10 1.72 10.28
N VAL A 104 -5.20 2.61 11.26
CA VAL A 104 -5.76 3.95 11.12
C VAL A 104 -4.62 4.92 10.83
N LEU A 105 -4.76 5.68 9.75
CA LEU A 105 -3.81 6.66 9.27
C LEU A 105 -4.44 8.04 9.25
N SER A 106 -3.59 9.06 9.16
CA SER A 106 -3.95 10.42 8.81
C SER A 106 -4.74 10.50 7.48
N ALA A 107 -5.42 11.63 7.23
CA ALA A 107 -6.25 11.86 6.04
C ALA A 107 -5.47 11.67 4.71
N ASP A 108 -4.20 12.04 4.70
CA ASP A 108 -3.27 11.90 3.58
C ASP A 108 -2.60 10.52 3.51
N GLY A 109 -2.74 9.71 4.58
CA GLY A 109 -2.20 8.36 4.68
C GLY A 109 -0.69 8.31 4.93
N SER A 110 -0.08 9.43 5.32
CA SER A 110 1.36 9.52 5.57
C SER A 110 1.75 8.98 6.95
N GLU A 111 0.88 9.14 7.94
CA GLU A 111 1.21 8.87 9.34
C GLU A 111 0.29 7.84 9.98
N PRO A 112 0.84 6.85 10.68
CA PRO A 112 0.06 5.87 11.42
C PRO A 112 -0.39 6.43 12.77
N LEU A 113 -1.70 6.50 12.96
CA LEU A 113 -2.30 6.99 14.20
C LEU A 113 -2.60 5.85 15.18
N CYS A 114 -3.07 4.71 14.69
CA CYS A 114 -3.43 3.59 15.55
C CYS A 114 -3.37 2.25 14.80
N ALA A 115 -2.86 1.22 15.46
CA ALA A 115 -2.92 -0.16 14.97
C ALA A 115 -4.14 -0.88 15.57
N VAL A 116 -4.88 -1.62 14.75
CA VAL A 116 -6.03 -2.38 15.19
C VAL A 116 -5.77 -3.88 14.99
N LEU A 117 -5.92 -4.64 16.08
CA LEU A 117 -5.81 -6.09 16.09
C LEU A 117 -7.18 -6.70 16.37
N LEU A 118 -7.63 -7.56 15.46
CA LEU A 118 -8.89 -8.27 15.59
C LEU A 118 -8.64 -9.61 16.28
N THR A 119 -9.49 -9.95 17.23
CA THR A 119 -9.47 -11.23 17.94
C THR A 119 -10.79 -11.95 17.68
N ALA A 120 -10.80 -12.84 16.69
CA ALA A 120 -11.95 -13.70 16.45
C ALA A 120 -12.26 -14.52 17.71
N GLY A 121 -13.51 -14.51 18.17
CA GLY A 121 -13.97 -15.28 19.33
C GLY A 121 -13.62 -16.76 19.12
N GLY A 122 -12.76 -17.31 19.98
CA GLY A 122 -12.31 -18.71 19.90
C GLY A 122 -10.84 -18.93 20.24
N LYS A 123 -10.43 -20.21 20.36
CA LYS A 123 -9.04 -20.59 20.62
C LYS A 123 -8.20 -20.45 19.35
N ARG A 124 -7.60 -19.28 19.15
CA ARG A 124 -6.56 -19.07 18.12
C ARG A 124 -5.37 -20.02 18.31
N PRO A 125 -4.70 -20.46 17.22
CA PRO A 125 -3.46 -21.21 17.31
C PRO A 125 -2.42 -20.46 18.16
N ARG A 126 -1.63 -21.20 18.94
CA ARG A 126 -0.59 -20.63 19.82
C ARG A 126 0.37 -19.71 19.05
N ARG A 127 0.64 -20.03 17.78
CA ARG A 127 1.46 -19.22 16.88
C ARG A 127 0.89 -17.81 16.67
N VAL A 128 -0.39 -17.70 16.30
CA VAL A 128 -1.05 -16.41 16.06
C VAL A 128 -1.07 -15.55 17.31
N ARG A 129 -1.31 -16.15 18.49
CA ARG A 129 -1.26 -15.43 19.78
C ARG A 129 0.13 -14.85 20.06
N ARG A 130 1.19 -15.62 19.78
CA ARG A 130 2.57 -15.14 19.93
C ARG A 130 2.90 -14.02 18.95
N GLU A 131 2.44 -14.13 17.70
CA GLU A 131 2.61 -13.09 16.69
C GLU A 131 1.91 -11.79 17.12
N GLN A 132 0.65 -11.85 17.57
CA GLN A 132 -0.08 -10.68 18.07
C GLN A 132 0.57 -10.06 19.30
N ALA A 133 0.99 -10.87 20.28
CA ALA A 133 1.71 -10.36 21.45
C ALA A 133 3.03 -9.67 21.05
N ARG A 134 3.73 -10.20 20.04
CA ARG A 134 4.94 -9.57 19.51
C ARG A 134 4.62 -8.24 18.84
N ILE A 135 3.58 -8.18 18.00
CA ILE A 135 3.11 -6.94 17.37
C ILE A 135 2.78 -5.89 18.44
N GLN A 136 1.96 -6.24 19.44
CA GLN A 136 1.63 -5.34 20.55
C GLN A 136 2.87 -4.81 21.27
N SER A 137 3.85 -5.69 21.54
CA SER A 137 5.10 -5.28 22.19
C SER A 137 5.92 -4.29 21.34
N LEU A 138 5.94 -4.47 20.02
CA LEU A 138 6.68 -3.60 19.10
C LEU A 138 5.98 -2.26 18.91
N CYS A 139 4.65 -2.24 18.76
CA CYS A 139 3.88 -1.00 18.70
C CYS A 139 4.05 -0.20 19.99
N LYS A 140 3.99 -0.85 21.16
CA LYS A 140 4.22 -0.19 22.45
C LYS A 140 5.63 0.39 22.59
N GLN A 141 6.65 -0.24 22.02
CA GLN A 141 8.02 0.31 22.01
C GLN A 141 8.18 1.52 21.09
N ALA A 142 7.29 1.67 20.12
CA ALA A 142 7.28 2.77 19.16
C ALA A 142 6.22 3.82 19.50
N ASP A 143 5.64 3.76 20.70
CA ASP A 143 4.56 4.64 21.17
C ASP A 143 3.32 4.68 20.23
N LEU A 144 3.12 3.62 19.44
CA LEU A 144 1.96 3.48 18.57
C LEU A 144 0.83 2.78 19.34
N PRO A 145 -0.34 3.43 19.53
CA PRO A 145 -1.45 2.82 20.25
C PRO A 145 -1.98 1.61 19.50
N VAL A 146 -2.41 0.61 20.27
CA VAL A 146 -2.98 -0.62 19.73
C VAL A 146 -4.37 -0.85 20.30
N LEU A 147 -5.38 -0.80 19.43
CA LEU A 147 -6.73 -1.18 19.76
C LEU A 147 -6.93 -2.67 19.47
N THR A 148 -7.32 -3.45 20.48
CA THR A 148 -7.70 -4.85 20.27
C THR A 148 -9.21 -4.97 20.30
N LEU A 149 -9.80 -5.43 19.20
CA LEU A 149 -11.25 -5.65 19.08
C LEU A 149 -11.55 -7.14 19.16
N SER A 150 -12.57 -7.51 19.92
CA SER A 150 -13.03 -8.89 20.04
C SER A 150 -14.18 -9.11 19.05
N GLY A 151 -14.15 -10.20 18.29
CA GLY A 151 -15.19 -10.52 17.30
C GLY A 151 -16.54 -10.90 17.91
N ALA A 152 -16.57 -11.14 19.23
CA ALA A 152 -17.77 -11.53 19.97
C ALA A 152 -18.49 -10.31 20.55
N GLU A 153 -17.77 -9.21 20.76
CA GLU A 153 -18.31 -7.94 21.19
C GLU A 153 -18.15 -6.99 20.00
N GLN A 154 -19.18 -6.91 19.16
CA GLN A 154 -19.39 -5.67 18.43
C GLN A 154 -19.67 -4.61 19.50
N ASP A 155 -18.59 -4.04 20.05
CA ASP A 155 -18.64 -2.82 20.84
C ASP A 155 -19.61 -1.89 20.13
N ALA A 156 -20.58 -1.34 20.87
CA ALA A 156 -21.51 -0.38 20.29
C ALA A 156 -20.68 0.66 19.51
N PRO A 157 -21.10 1.04 18.29
CA PRO A 157 -20.30 1.92 17.44
C PRO A 157 -19.85 3.20 18.16
N GLU A 158 -20.67 3.67 19.11
CA GLU A 158 -20.39 4.80 19.99
C GLU A 158 -19.23 4.54 20.98
N THR A 159 -19.16 3.37 21.61
CA THR A 159 -18.06 3.05 22.53
C THR A 159 -16.75 2.86 21.78
N LEU A 160 -16.81 2.27 20.57
CA LEU A 160 -15.65 2.13 19.70
C LEU A 160 -15.14 3.52 19.28
N LYS A 161 -16.04 4.43 18.90
CA LYS A 161 -15.69 5.82 18.56
C LYS A 161 -15.01 6.52 19.73
N ALA A 162 -15.58 6.46 20.93
CA ALA A 162 -14.99 7.09 22.13
C ALA A 162 -13.58 6.55 22.43
N ARG A 163 -13.37 5.23 22.33
CA ARG A 163 -12.05 4.61 22.52
C ARG A 163 -11.05 5.01 21.44
N LEU A 164 -11.49 5.16 20.20
CA LEU A 164 -10.63 5.64 19.12
C LEU A 164 -10.25 7.11 19.32
N GLU A 165 -11.20 7.96 19.70
CA GLU A 165 -10.94 9.37 19.99
C GLU A 165 -9.96 9.52 21.16
N GLU A 166 -10.15 8.78 22.25
CA GLU A 166 -9.23 8.77 23.40
C GLU A 166 -7.79 8.36 23.02
N LEU A 167 -7.65 7.41 22.09
CA LEU A 167 -6.34 6.94 21.64
C LEU A 167 -5.68 7.85 20.60
N ILE A 168 -6.47 8.47 19.71
CA ILE A 168 -5.96 9.23 18.56
C ILE A 168 -5.75 10.71 18.91
N TRP A 169 -6.64 11.30 19.73
CA TRP A 169 -6.59 12.72 20.07
C TRP A 169 -5.22 13.18 20.62
N PRO A 170 -4.57 12.45 21.55
CA PRO A 170 -3.26 12.85 22.07
C PRO A 170 -2.16 12.87 21.00
N LEU A 171 -2.29 12.06 19.94
CA LEU A 171 -1.29 11.96 18.88
C LEU A 171 -1.44 13.09 17.87
N GLU A 172 -2.68 13.48 17.54
CA GLU A 172 -2.93 14.60 16.64
C GLU A 172 -2.40 15.93 17.22
N GLU A 173 -2.51 16.16 18.54
CA GLU A 173 -1.92 17.35 19.19
C GLU A 173 -0.39 17.39 19.09
N CYS A 174 0.29 16.25 19.15
CA CYS A 174 1.74 16.16 18.94
C CYS A 174 2.16 16.39 17.48
N LEU A 175 1.28 16.13 16.51
CA LEU A 175 1.57 16.30 15.09
C LEU A 175 1.33 17.74 14.61
N VAL A 176 0.28 18.38 15.10
CA VAL A 176 -0.07 19.78 14.75
C VAL A 176 0.92 20.79 15.36
N THR A 177 1.69 20.40 16.39
CA THR A 177 2.69 21.27 17.03
C THR A 177 4.04 21.33 16.32
N SER A 178 4.21 20.65 15.18
CA SER A 178 5.30 20.98 14.26
C SER A 178 4.99 22.37 13.68
N PRO A 179 5.73 23.43 14.04
CA PRO A 179 5.43 24.77 13.54
C PRO A 179 5.44 24.69 12.01
N PRO A 180 4.50 25.35 11.31
CA PRO A 180 4.62 25.51 9.88
C PRO A 180 6.01 26.09 9.65
N VAL A 181 6.85 25.35 8.91
CA VAL A 181 8.14 25.87 8.45
C VAL A 181 7.76 27.13 7.68
N ALA A 182 7.98 28.28 8.31
CA ALA A 182 7.56 29.54 7.74
C ALA A 182 8.24 29.65 6.38
N SER A 183 7.46 29.92 5.34
CA SER A 183 7.93 30.02 3.96
C SER A 183 9.03 31.07 3.77
N GLU A 184 9.25 31.94 4.75
CA GLU A 184 10.36 32.89 4.79
C GLU A 184 11.74 32.20 4.83
N ASP A 185 11.86 31.00 5.40
CA ASP A 185 13.12 30.25 5.43
C ASP A 185 13.44 29.55 4.09
N GLU A 186 12.43 29.25 3.27
CA GLU A 186 12.65 28.64 1.94
C GLU A 186 13.32 29.63 0.99
N ASP A 187 12.89 30.90 0.99
CA ASP A 187 13.52 31.96 0.19
C ASP A 187 14.95 32.25 0.64
N ALA A 188 15.21 32.22 1.95
CA ALA A 188 16.56 32.37 2.50
C ALA A 188 17.48 31.18 2.12
N LEU A 189 16.95 29.95 2.15
CA LEU A 189 17.67 28.75 1.72
C LEU A 189 17.93 28.75 0.21
N LEU A 190 16.97 29.17 -0.61
CA LEU A 190 17.13 29.32 -2.05
C LEU A 190 18.15 30.41 -2.39
N ALA A 191 18.13 31.54 -1.69
CA ALA A 191 19.12 32.61 -1.83
C ALA A 191 20.53 32.13 -1.44
N GLY A 192 20.66 31.39 -0.33
CA GLY A 192 21.91 30.78 0.10
C GLY A 192 22.47 29.78 -0.90
N LEU A 193 21.61 28.91 -1.46
CA LEU A 193 21.99 27.94 -2.49
C LEU A 193 22.43 28.63 -3.79
N ALA A 194 21.70 29.68 -4.21
CA ALA A 194 22.05 30.47 -5.39
C ALA A 194 23.39 31.21 -5.24
N ALA A 195 23.68 31.74 -4.05
CA ALA A 195 24.97 32.35 -3.74
C ALA A 195 26.11 31.32 -3.81
N ALA A 196 25.94 30.14 -3.21
CA ALA A 196 26.93 29.07 -3.23
C ALA A 196 27.22 28.53 -4.64
N MET A 197 26.22 28.52 -5.53
CA MET A 197 26.41 28.13 -6.94
C MET A 197 27.22 29.17 -7.74
N ARG A 198 27.08 30.47 -7.44
CA ARG A 198 27.86 31.52 -8.11
C ARG A 198 29.35 31.46 -7.74
N ASP A 199 29.67 31.25 -6.47
CA ASP A 199 31.08 31.15 -6.02
C ASP A 199 31.84 29.98 -6.66
N ARG A 200 31.16 28.86 -6.95
CA ARG A 200 31.79 27.71 -7.62
C ARG A 200 32.14 27.93 -9.09
N SER A 201 31.57 28.95 -9.74
CA SER A 201 31.75 29.18 -11.18
C SER A 201 32.99 30.01 -11.55
N VAL A 202 33.63 30.65 -10.57
CA VAL A 202 34.71 31.62 -10.81
C VAL A 202 36.11 30.97 -10.84
N ASP A 203 36.28 29.75 -10.31
CA ASP A 203 37.60 29.12 -10.19
C ASP A 203 38.05 28.32 -11.43
N LYS A 204 37.75 28.82 -12.63
CA LYS A 204 38.39 28.34 -13.87
C LYS A 204 39.75 29.00 -14.00
N ARG A 205 40.76 28.38 -13.40
CA ARG A 205 42.17 28.74 -13.59
C ARG A 205 42.52 28.75 -15.09
N PRO A 206 43.18 29.80 -15.61
CA PRO A 206 43.83 29.72 -16.91
C PRO A 206 45.02 28.77 -16.79
N SER A 207 44.94 27.60 -17.42
CA SER A 207 46.13 26.78 -17.65
C SER A 207 46.93 27.45 -18.76
N GLY A 208 48.00 28.13 -18.37
CA GLY A 208 49.01 28.58 -19.33
C GLY A 208 49.69 27.39 -19.99
N ARG A 209 49.74 27.43 -21.32
CA ARG A 209 50.90 27.06 -22.14
C ARG A 209 50.85 27.83 -23.44
#